data_AF-A0A2V7I3B0-F1
#
_entry.id   AF-A0A2V7I3B0-F1
#
_cell.length_a   1.000
_cell.length_b   1.000
_cell.length_c   1.000
_cell.angle_alpha   90.00
_cell.angle_beta   90.00
_cell.angle_gamma   90.00
#
_symmetry.space_group_name_H-M   'P 1'
#
loop_
_entity.id
_entity.type
_entity.pdbx_description
1 polymer ?
#
loop_
_entity_poly.entity_id
_entity_poly.type
_entity_poly.pdbx_seq_one_letter_code
_entity_poly.pdbx_strand_id
1 'polypeptide(L)' 'MNDRVYGMIETTVHLPDDLKRALRRVAAARGSSEAALIREAVRTLVQEAASPRPRLPLFTSGKPGLDRTLAGFGEG' A
#
# COMPACT_ATOMS: atom_id res chain seq x y z
N MET A 1 9.46 -23.59 -9.94
CA MET A 1 8.10 -24.10 -10.19
C MET A 1 7.29 -23.68 -8.97
N ASN A 2 6.65 -22.50 -9.02
CA ASN A 2 5.99 -21.96 -7.82
C ASN A 2 4.64 -22.63 -7.64
N ASP A 3 4.53 -23.41 -6.56
CA ASP A 3 3.29 -24.02 -6.11
C ASP A 3 2.32 -22.89 -5.69
N ARG A 4 1.20 -22.76 -6.41
CA ARG A 4 0.17 -21.75 -6.13
C ARG A 4 -0.90 -22.39 -5.26
N VAL A 5 -0.84 -22.12 -3.96
CA VAL A 5 -1.89 -22.48 -3.02
C VAL A 5 -2.94 -21.35 -3.01
N TYR A 6 -4.15 -21.62 -3.51
CA TYR A 6 -5.33 -20.71 -3.44
C TYR A 6 -5.10 -19.27 -3.96
N GLY A 7 -4.37 -19.10 -5.06
CA GLY A 7 -4.10 -17.76 -5.63
C GLY A 7 -3.05 -16.94 -4.86
N MET A 8 -2.35 -17.54 -3.90
CA MET A 8 -1.20 -16.94 -3.21
C MET A 8 0.11 -17.49 -3.78
N ILE A 9 1.14 -16.64 -3.79
CA ILE A 9 2.50 -17.02 -4.17
C ILE A 9 3.26 -17.36 -2.89
N GLU A 10 3.82 -18.56 -2.82
CA GLU A 10 4.72 -18.94 -1.73
C GLU A 10 5.98 -18.08 -1.76
N THR A 11 6.26 -17.42 -0.65
CA THR A 11 7.41 -16.51 -0.49
C THR A 11 8.10 -16.82 0.82
N THR A 12 9.40 -17.11 0.77
CA THR A 12 10.24 -17.30 1.96
C THR A 12 10.95 -15.99 2.28
N VAL A 13 10.79 -15.50 3.51
CA VAL A 13 11.46 -14.28 3.99
C VAL A 13 12.30 -14.60 5.21
N HIS A 14 13.52 -14.05 5.26
CA HIS A 14 14.39 -14.14 6.42
C HIS A 14 14.03 -13.03 7.41
N LEU A 15 13.78 -13.40 8.66
CA LEU A 15 13.46 -12.47 9.74
C LEU A 15 14.53 -12.61 10.83
N PRO A 16 14.94 -11.51 11.47
CA PRO A 16 15.74 -11.59 12.69
C PRO A 16 15.03 -12.43 13.76
N ASP A 17 15.80 -13.14 14.59
CA ASP A 17 15.27 -14.05 15.61
C ASP A 17 14.32 -13.34 16.58
N ASP A 18 14.67 -12.12 17.01
CA ASP A 18 13.84 -11.32 17.91
C ASP A 18 12.49 -10.97 17.30
N LEU A 19 12.47 -10.66 15.99
CA LEU A 19 11.25 -10.35 15.26
C LEU A 19 10.36 -11.58 15.12
N LYS A 20 10.95 -12.75 14.84
CA LYS A 20 10.22 -14.03 14.80
C LYS A 20 9.59 -14.36 16.15
N ARG A 21 10.33 -14.15 17.26
CA ARG A 21 9.82 -14.34 18.63
C ARG A 21 8.69 -13.39 18.96
N ALA A 22 8.82 -12.11 18.59
CA ALA A 22 7.76 -11.12 18.76
C ALA A 22 6.50 -11.51 17.97
N LEU A 23 6.65 -11.91 16.71
CA LEU A 23 5.55 -12.33 15.85
C LEU A 23 4.79 -13.52 16.43
N ARG A 24 5.49 -14.53 16.94
CA ARG A 24 4.88 -15.71 17.59
C ARG A 24 4.04 -15.33 18.81
N ARG A 25 4.53 -14.40 19.63
CA ARG A 25 3.80 -13.91 20.81
C ARG A 25 2.50 -13.20 20.41
N VAL A 26 2.55 -12.34 19.40
CA VAL A 26 1.36 -11.62 18.91
C VAL A 26 0.37 -12.59 18.27
N ALA A 27 0.85 -13.56 17.49
CA ALA A 27 0.02 -14.60 16.88
C ALA A 27 -0.75 -15.40 17.94
N ALA A 28 -0.07 -15.85 18.99
CA ALA A 28 -0.69 -16.56 20.11
C ALA A 28 -1.72 -15.70 20.84
N ALA A 29 -1.38 -14.44 21.14
CA ALA A 29 -2.29 -13.54 21.83
C ALA A 29 -3.56 -13.22 21.02
N ARG A 30 -3.47 -13.20 19.69
CA ARG A 30 -4.59 -12.93 18.77
C ARG A 30 -5.34 -14.18 18.31
N GLY A 31 -4.86 -15.38 18.65
CA GLY A 31 -5.44 -16.64 18.15
C GLY A 31 -5.33 -16.81 16.63
N SER A 32 -4.32 -16.21 15.99
CA SER A 32 -4.13 -16.21 14.53
C SER A 32 -2.79 -16.86 14.16
N SER A 33 -2.63 -17.32 12.91
CA SER A 33 -1.33 -17.80 12.43
C SER A 33 -0.36 -16.65 12.16
N GLU A 34 0.95 -16.90 12.32
CA GLU A 34 1.99 -15.92 12.00
C GLU A 34 1.92 -15.46 10.54
N ALA A 35 1.61 -16.37 9.63
CA ALA A 35 1.44 -16.06 8.21
C ALA A 35 0.24 -15.13 7.97
N ALA A 36 -0.85 -15.26 8.75
CA ALA A 36 -1.98 -14.33 8.66
C ALA A 36 -1.57 -12.93 9.10
N LEU A 37 -0.80 -12.79 10.18
CA LEU A 37 -0.29 -11.50 10.65
C LEU A 37 0.68 -10.86 9.64
N ILE A 38 1.59 -11.63 9.06
CA ILE A 38 2.50 -11.12 8.02
C ILE A 38 1.69 -10.59 6.83
N ARG A 39 0.69 -11.35 6.36
CA ARG A 39 -0.19 -10.91 5.25
C ARG A 39 -0.98 -9.65 5.59
N GLU A 40 -1.49 -9.54 6.82
CA GLU A 40 -2.19 -8.34 7.31
C GLU A 40 -1.26 -7.13 7.33
N ALA A 41 -0.09 -7.25 7.95
CA ALA A 41 0.88 -6.16 8.07
C ALA A 41 1.37 -5.68 6.70
N VAL A 42 1.73 -6.60 5.80
CA VAL A 42 2.14 -6.27 4.43
C VAL A 42 1.01 -5.60 3.65
N ARG A 43 -0.24 -6.09 3.79
CA ARG A 43 -1.40 -5.44 3.16
C ARG A 43 -1.55 -4.01 3.65
N THR A 44 -1.50 -3.76 4.95
CA THR A 44 -1.62 -2.41 5.51
C THR A 44 -0.52 -1.49 4.96
N LEU A 45 0.74 -1.94 5.02
CA LEU A 45 1.88 -1.18 4.52
C LEU A 45 1.74 -0.83 3.02
N VAL A 46 1.32 -1.79 2.20
CA VAL A 46 1.11 -1.58 0.76
C VAL A 46 -0.06 -0.63 0.51
N GLN A 47 -1.14 -0.72 1.27
CA GLN A 47 -2.30 0.16 1.11
C GLN A 47 -1.99 1.61 1.51
N GLU A 48 -1.22 1.79 2.58
CA GLU A 48 -0.71 3.10 3.00
C GLU A 48 0.23 3.69 1.95
N ALA A 49 1.16 2.88 1.42
CA ALA A 49 2.02 3.29 0.31
C ALA A 49 1.23 3.60 -0.97
N ALA A 50 0.07 2.96 -1.17
CA ALA A 50 -0.76 3.08 -2.36
C ALA A 50 -1.76 4.25 -2.32
N SER A 51 -1.85 5.08 -1.26
CA SER A 51 -2.79 6.20 -1.29
C SER A 51 -2.34 7.46 -0.53
N PRO A 52 -2.61 8.64 -1.11
CA PRO A 52 -3.96 9.01 -1.51
C PRO A 52 -4.17 9.08 -3.03
N ARG A 53 -5.27 8.48 -3.49
CA ARG A 53 -5.88 8.77 -4.79
C ARG A 53 -6.02 10.29 -4.93
N PRO A 54 -5.59 10.91 -6.04
CA PRO A 54 -5.68 12.35 -6.20
C PRO A 54 -7.13 12.79 -5.98
N ARG A 55 -7.34 13.66 -5.00
CA ARG A 55 -8.63 14.31 -4.80
C ARG A 55 -8.77 15.29 -5.97
N LEU A 56 -9.42 14.82 -7.03
CA LEU A 56 -9.93 15.67 -8.11
C LEU A 56 -10.65 16.88 -7.49
N PRO A 57 -10.52 18.03 -8.14
CA PRO A 57 -9.79 19.19 -7.64
C PRO A 57 -10.20 19.61 -6.21
N LEU A 58 -9.20 20.00 -5.42
CA LEU A 58 -9.36 20.52 -4.05
C LEU A 58 -10.24 21.78 -3.95
N PHE A 59 -10.49 22.45 -5.07
CA PHE A 59 -11.45 23.54 -5.20
C PHE A 59 -12.05 23.53 -6.62
N THR A 60 -13.32 23.90 -6.71
CA THR A 60 -13.99 24.18 -7.99
C THR A 60 -13.71 25.65 -8.33
N SER A 61 -12.93 25.92 -9.38
CA SER A 61 -12.57 27.30 -9.75
C SER A 61 -13.77 28.15 -10.21
N GLY A 62 -14.90 27.50 -10.56
CA GLY A 62 -16.13 28.15 -11.03
C GLY A 62 -15.98 28.94 -12.34
N LYS A 63 -14.78 28.95 -12.93
CA LYS A 63 -14.43 29.73 -14.11
C LYS A 63 -14.34 28.79 -15.31
N PRO A 64 -15.29 28.84 -16.26
CA PRO A 64 -15.10 28.17 -17.55
C PRO A 64 -13.92 28.83 -18.28
N GLY A 65 -12.99 28.04 -18.82
CA GLY A 65 -11.94 28.54 -19.73
C GLY A 65 -10.52 28.69 -19.17
N LEU A 66 -10.14 28.04 -18.06
CA LEU A 66 -8.76 28.10 -17.54
C LEU A 66 -7.72 27.51 -18.50
N ASP A 67 -8.15 26.64 -19.41
CA ASP A 67 -7.38 26.12 -20.54
C ASP A 67 -7.00 27.21 -21.56
N ARG A 68 -7.84 28.23 -21.76
CA ARG A 68 -7.57 29.35 -22.70
C ARG A 68 -6.61 30.41 -22.15
N THR A 69 -6.26 30.38 -20.88
CA THR A 69 -5.37 31.39 -20.26
C THR A 69 -3.87 31.07 -20.40
N LEU A 70 -3.50 30.02 -21.13
CA LEU A 70 -2.11 29.58 -21.30
C LEU A 70 -1.37 30.24 -22.50
N ALA A 71 -2.03 31.14 -23.25
CA ALA A 71 -1.39 31.82 -24.36
C ALA A 71 -0.21 32.70 -23.89
N GLY A 72 0.97 32.52 -24.50
CA GLY A 72 2.22 33.19 -24.13
C GLY A 72 3.01 32.50 -23.00
N PHE A 73 2.57 31.34 -22.51
CA PHE A 73 3.33 30.56 -21.53
C PHE A 73 4.47 29.81 -22.23
N GLY A 74 5.72 30.20 -21.97
CA GLY A 74 6.92 29.55 -22.51
C GLY A 74 7.51 30.19 -23.78
N GLU A 75 7.02 31.35 -24.21
CA GLU A 75 7.69 32.13 -25.26
C GLU A 75 8.78 33.01 -24.64
N GLY A 76 9.99 32.47 -24.65
CA GLY A 76 11.26 33.14 -24.41
C GLY A 76 12.29 32.66 -25.42
#